data_AF-A0A964I6Q1-F1
#
_entry.id   AF-A0A964I6Q1-F1
#
_cell.length_a   1.000
_cell.length_b   1.000
_cell.length_c   1.000
_cell.angle_alpha   90.00
_cell.angle_beta   90.00
_cell.angle_gamma   90.00
#
_symmetry.space_group_name_H-M   'P 1'
#
loop_
_entity.id
_entity.type
_entity.pdbx_description
1 polymer ?
#
loop_
_entity_poly.entity_id
_entity_poly.type
_entity_poly.pdbx_seq_one_letter_code
_entity_poly.pdbx_strand_id
1 'polypeptide(L)'
;MAKTSAPKSLGPYTPVVRAGDWVIVSGQLGIKDGVLVSGGVAGQTTQAVKNLKERLKEAGVTIHDIAKTLCFLTDMDTFATFNEAYVAGFDGARPARSTIGVAALPFGGAVEIEAWAYKPLAPAKKAVVKKAVVKKSPAKKSPARGAKK
;
A
#
# COMPACT_ATOMS: atom_id res chain seq x y z
N MET A 1 7.91 8.83 10.50
CA MET A 1 7.36 8.19 9.29
C MET A 1 8.33 8.46 8.16
N ALA A 2 8.67 7.47 7.34
CA ALA A 2 9.59 7.69 6.21
C ALA A 2 8.97 8.71 5.25
N LYS A 3 9.73 9.74 4.85
CA LYS A 3 9.32 10.68 3.80
C LYS A 3 9.16 9.87 2.51
N THR A 4 7.95 9.78 1.99
CA THR A 4 7.71 9.22 0.66
C THR A 4 8.04 10.27 -0.40
N SER A 5 8.74 9.85 -1.45
CA SER A 5 8.99 10.68 -2.64
C SER A 5 7.88 10.57 -3.69
N ALA A 6 6.87 9.73 -3.46
CA ALA A 6 5.82 9.55 -4.45
C ALA A 6 4.83 10.71 -4.40
N PRO A 7 4.12 10.98 -5.52
CA PRO A 7 3.20 12.11 -5.62
C PRO A 7 2.14 12.11 -4.53
N LYS A 8 1.68 13.31 -4.16
CA LYS A 8 0.47 13.46 -3.34
C LYS A 8 -0.73 12.91 -4.12
N SER A 9 -1.74 12.42 -3.39
CA SER A 9 -3.00 11.96 -3.99
C SER A 9 -3.66 13.07 -4.80
N LEU A 10 -4.19 12.71 -5.96
CA LEU A 10 -4.85 13.64 -6.88
C LEU A 10 -6.32 13.92 -6.51
N GLY A 11 -6.90 13.11 -5.63
CA GLY A 11 -8.30 13.19 -5.23
C GLY A 11 -8.56 12.54 -3.87
N PRO A 12 -9.84 12.31 -3.51
CA PRO A 12 -10.24 11.81 -2.19
C PRO A 12 -10.06 10.28 -2.08
N TYR A 13 -8.85 9.78 -2.31
CA TYR A 13 -8.52 8.36 -2.20
C TYR A 13 -7.23 8.14 -1.41
N THR A 14 -7.08 6.96 -0.83
CA THR A 14 -5.87 6.56 -0.12
C THR A 14 -4.86 5.98 -1.12
N PRO A 15 -3.61 6.50 -1.20
CA PRO A 15 -2.63 6.01 -2.18
C PRO A 15 -2.28 4.53 -2.05
N VAL A 16 -2.20 4.04 -0.81
CA VAL A 16 -1.95 2.63 -0.50
C VAL A 16 -2.71 2.24 0.77
N VAL A 17 -3.38 1.10 0.72
CA VAL A 17 -4.13 0.56 1.87
C VAL A 17 -3.76 -0.89 2.12
N ARG A 18 -3.68 -1.27 3.39
CA ARG A 18 -3.56 -2.66 3.80
C ARG A 18 -4.92 -3.18 4.25
N ALA A 19 -5.36 -4.29 3.66
CA ALA A 19 -6.60 -5.00 3.99
C ALA A 19 -6.25 -6.45 4.34
N GLY A 20 -5.93 -6.70 5.61
CA GLY A 20 -5.41 -7.99 6.07
C GLY A 20 -4.05 -8.31 5.43
N ASP A 21 -3.97 -9.45 4.76
CA ASP A 21 -2.75 -9.92 4.08
C ASP A 21 -2.51 -9.23 2.73
N TRP A 22 -3.51 -8.51 2.22
CA TRP A 22 -3.42 -7.77 0.96
C TRP A 22 -3.00 -6.31 1.18
N VAL A 23 -2.20 -5.80 0.25
CA VAL A 23 -1.87 -4.39 0.10
C VAL A 23 -2.33 -3.95 -1.28
N ILE A 24 -3.22 -2.97 -1.34
CA ILE A 24 -3.75 -2.42 -2.58
C ILE A 24 -3.14 -1.04 -2.80
N VAL A 25 -2.50 -0.85 -3.94
CA VAL A 25 -1.94 0.43 -4.37
C VAL A 25 -2.83 1.02 -5.45
N SER A 26 -3.29 2.24 -5.22
CA SER A 26 -4.06 3.02 -6.20
C SER A 26 -3.25 3.22 -7.49
N GLY A 27 -3.92 3.58 -8.58
CA GLY A 27 -3.26 3.85 -9.86
C GLY A 27 -2.11 4.85 -9.75
N GLN A 28 -0.98 4.48 -10.33
CA GLN A 28 0.23 5.28 -10.37
C GLN A 28 0.45 5.79 -11.80
N LEU A 29 0.42 7.11 -11.95
CA LEU A 29 0.81 7.82 -13.16
C LEU A 29 2.32 8.07 -13.17
N GLY A 30 2.85 8.40 -14.35
CA GLY A 30 4.23 8.87 -14.55
C GLY A 30 4.49 10.29 -14.05
N ILE A 31 4.01 10.63 -12.85
CA ILE A 31 4.13 11.96 -12.26
C ILE A 31 5.36 12.05 -11.36
N LYS A 32 6.10 13.15 -11.47
CA LYS A 32 7.16 13.54 -10.54
C LYS A 32 6.98 15.03 -10.24
N ASP A 33 7.07 15.40 -8.95
CA ASP A 33 6.95 16.80 -8.51
C ASP A 33 5.64 17.49 -8.98
N GLY A 34 4.55 16.72 -9.14
CA GLY A 34 3.22 17.21 -9.51
C GLY A 34 2.96 17.34 -11.01
N VAL A 35 3.91 17.00 -11.87
CA VAL A 35 3.77 17.04 -13.34
C VAL A 35 4.12 15.69 -13.98
N LEU A 36 3.57 15.41 -15.15
CA LEU A 36 3.97 14.25 -15.95
C LEU A 36 5.41 14.40 -16.42
N VAL A 37 6.19 13.33 -16.34
CA VAL A 37 7.54 13.32 -16.90
C VAL A 37 7.50 13.27 -18.44
N SER A 38 8.55 13.79 -19.07
CA SER A 38 8.77 13.67 -20.52
C SER A 38 9.18 12.24 -20.92
N GLY A 39 9.33 12.01 -22.23
CA GLY A 39 9.75 10.70 -22.78
C GLY A 39 8.59 9.76 -23.11
N GLY A 40 7.36 10.30 -23.21
CA GLY A 40 6.18 9.55 -23.62
C GLY A 40 5.87 8.36 -22.71
N VAL A 41 5.28 7.31 -23.28
CA VAL A 41 4.90 6.09 -22.56
C VAL A 41 6.09 5.41 -21.83
N ALA A 42 7.29 5.42 -22.41
CA ALA A 42 8.47 4.82 -21.79
C ALA A 42 8.90 5.56 -20.51
N GLY A 43 9.05 6.89 -20.61
CA GLY A 43 9.41 7.73 -19.47
C GLY A 43 8.34 7.69 -18.38
N GLN A 44 7.07 7.78 -18.77
CA GLN A 44 5.97 7.73 -17.82
C GLN A 44 5.81 6.35 -17.17
N THR A 45 6.01 5.25 -17.89
CA THR A 45 5.99 3.89 -17.30
C THR A 45 7.09 3.76 -16.25
N THR A 46 8.31 4.20 -16.59
CA THR A 46 9.46 4.16 -15.67
C THR A 46 9.16 4.93 -14.39
N GLN A 47 8.59 6.13 -14.51
CA GLN A 47 8.22 6.93 -13.34
C GLN A 47 7.04 6.34 -12.56
N ALA A 48 6.03 5.80 -13.24
CA ALA A 48 4.88 5.14 -12.61
C ALA A 48 5.32 3.94 -11.76
N VAL A 49 6.23 3.10 -12.28
CA VAL A 49 6.80 1.97 -11.53
C VAL A 49 7.64 2.44 -10.35
N LYS A 50 8.38 3.55 -10.48
CA LYS A 50 9.10 4.16 -9.35
C LYS A 50 8.14 4.60 -8.25
N ASN A 51 7.06 5.31 -8.61
CA ASN A 51 6.03 5.75 -7.68
C ASN A 51 5.37 4.56 -6.98
N LEU A 52 5.08 3.50 -7.75
CA LEU A 52 4.56 2.24 -7.23
C LEU A 52 5.48 1.61 -6.17
N LYS A 53 6.79 1.52 -6.44
CA LYS A 53 7.78 1.02 -5.45
C LYS A 53 7.78 1.87 -4.18
N GLU A 54 7.63 3.18 -4.28
CA GLU A 54 7.57 4.08 -3.12
C GLU A 54 6.30 3.86 -2.29
N ARG A 55 5.14 3.67 -2.93
CA ARG A 55 3.88 3.32 -2.25
C ARG A 55 3.95 1.96 -1.56
N LEU A 56 4.55 0.97 -2.20
CA LEU A 56 4.75 -0.36 -1.59
C LEU A 56 5.60 -0.27 -0.31
N LYS A 57 6.67 0.55 -0.32
CA LYS A 57 7.53 0.77 0.85
C LYS A 57 6.75 1.35 2.04
N GLU A 58 5.79 2.24 1.81
CA GLU A 58 4.92 2.80 2.87
C GLU A 58 4.14 1.72 3.62
N ALA A 59 3.78 0.62 2.93
CA ALA A 59 3.04 -0.50 3.50
C ALA A 59 3.92 -1.71 3.89
N GLY A 60 5.26 -1.53 3.89
CA GLY A 60 6.22 -2.57 4.27
C GLY A 60 6.30 -3.74 3.29
N VAL A 61 5.91 -3.52 2.04
CA VAL A 61 5.98 -4.49 0.94
C VAL A 61 6.93 -4.00 -0.15
N THR A 62 7.28 -4.91 -1.06
CA THR A 62 8.22 -4.70 -2.16
C THR A 62 7.56 -5.06 -3.49
N ILE A 63 8.23 -4.76 -4.59
CA ILE A 63 7.73 -5.12 -5.93
C ILE A 63 7.60 -6.64 -6.14
N HIS A 64 8.35 -7.45 -5.39
CA HIS A 64 8.27 -8.91 -5.42
C HIS A 64 7.07 -9.47 -4.66
N ASP A 65 6.43 -8.67 -3.79
CA ASP A 65 5.21 -9.06 -3.12
C ASP A 65 3.97 -8.83 -4.01
N ILE A 66 4.12 -8.20 -5.19
CA ILE A 66 3.00 -7.92 -6.11
C ILE A 66 2.53 -9.23 -6.75
N ALA A 67 1.24 -9.54 -6.56
CA ALA A 67 0.58 -10.67 -7.20
C ALA A 67 -0.07 -10.29 -8.54
N LYS A 68 -0.67 -9.08 -8.62
CA LYS A 68 -1.42 -8.62 -9.79
C LYS A 68 -1.16 -7.14 -10.07
N THR A 69 -1.06 -6.79 -11.35
CA THR A 69 -1.16 -5.41 -11.85
C THR A 69 -2.29 -5.27 -12.86
N LEU A 70 -2.96 -4.12 -12.87
CA LEU A 70 -3.81 -3.70 -13.98
C LEU A 70 -3.20 -2.42 -14.55
N CYS A 71 -3.00 -2.43 -15.86
CA CYS A 71 -2.32 -1.36 -16.57
C CYS A 71 -3.26 -0.77 -17.62
N PHE A 72 -3.28 0.55 -17.69
CA PHE A 72 -4.12 1.31 -18.60
C PHE A 72 -3.21 2.10 -19.54
N LEU A 73 -3.44 1.99 -20.84
CA LEU A 73 -2.75 2.78 -21.87
C LEU A 73 -3.75 3.63 -22.64
N THR A 74 -3.42 4.88 -22.91
CA THR A 74 -4.25 5.73 -23.79
C THR A 74 -4.04 5.46 -25.27
N ASP A 75 -2.94 4.78 -25.61
CA ASP A 75 -2.60 4.38 -26.97
C ASP A 75 -2.04 2.95 -26.96
N MET A 76 -2.77 2.02 -27.57
CA MET A 76 -2.38 0.60 -27.63
C MET A 76 -1.25 0.32 -28.62
N ASP A 77 -0.96 1.22 -29.55
CA ASP A 77 0.19 1.07 -30.46
C ASP A 77 1.53 1.17 -29.69
N THR A 78 1.49 1.76 -28.49
CA THR A 78 2.66 1.87 -27.59
C THR A 78 2.91 0.65 -26.71
N PHE A 79 2.12 -0.42 -26.85
CA PHE A 79 2.16 -1.57 -25.94
C PHE A 79 3.54 -2.24 -25.84
N ALA A 80 4.28 -2.34 -26.94
CA ALA A 80 5.65 -2.88 -26.94
C ALA A 80 6.60 -2.01 -26.11
N THR A 81 6.60 -0.70 -26.35
CA THR A 81 7.42 0.28 -25.60
C THR A 81 7.07 0.30 -24.11
N PHE A 82 5.78 0.22 -23.77
CA PHE A 82 5.33 0.05 -22.39
C PHE A 82 5.93 -1.22 -21.76
N ASN A 83 5.89 -2.36 -22.47
CA ASN A 83 6.36 -3.64 -21.95
C ASN A 83 7.86 -3.64 -21.62
N GLU A 84 8.69 -3.02 -22.45
CA GLU A 84 10.12 -2.89 -22.20
C GLU A 84 10.40 -2.12 -20.91
N ALA A 85 9.80 -0.93 -20.76
CA ALA A 85 9.95 -0.11 -19.57
C ALA A 85 9.36 -0.77 -18.32
N TYR A 86 8.22 -1.45 -18.46
CA TYR A 86 7.58 -2.22 -17.40
C TYR A 86 8.50 -3.35 -16.92
N VAL A 87 9.04 -4.17 -17.82
CA VAL A 87 9.92 -5.29 -17.48
C VAL A 87 11.20 -4.78 -16.79
N ALA A 88 11.81 -3.72 -17.31
CA ALA A 88 12.99 -3.11 -16.71
C ALA A 88 12.73 -2.60 -15.28
N GLY A 89 11.55 -2.02 -15.04
CA GLY A 89 11.17 -1.50 -13.74
C GLY A 89 10.78 -2.56 -12.71
N PHE A 90 10.45 -3.79 -13.12
CA PHE A 90 9.96 -4.84 -12.21
C PHE A 90 11.05 -5.73 -11.59
N ASP A 91 12.33 -5.46 -11.84
CA ASP A 91 13.48 -6.13 -11.20
C ASP A 91 13.39 -7.67 -11.25
N GLY A 92 12.90 -8.23 -12.35
CA GLY A 92 12.70 -9.67 -12.53
C GLY A 92 11.39 -10.23 -11.94
N ALA A 93 10.61 -9.45 -11.20
CA ALA A 93 9.25 -9.83 -10.80
C ALA A 93 8.33 -9.98 -12.03
N ARG A 94 7.39 -10.92 -11.92
CA ARG A 94 6.44 -11.29 -12.99
C ARG A 94 5.04 -11.50 -12.39
N PRO A 95 4.38 -10.43 -11.92
CA PRO A 95 3.00 -10.55 -11.42
C PRO A 95 2.05 -10.97 -12.55
N ALA A 96 0.91 -11.54 -12.18
CA ALA A 96 -0.21 -11.61 -13.11
C ALA A 96 -0.55 -10.20 -13.61
N ARG A 97 -0.94 -10.05 -14.86
CA ARG A 97 -1.17 -8.72 -15.46
C ARG A 97 -2.33 -8.75 -16.44
N SER A 98 -3.08 -7.65 -16.45
CA SER A 98 -3.98 -7.30 -17.53
C SER A 98 -3.60 -5.89 -18.01
N THR A 99 -3.69 -5.66 -19.33
CA THR A 99 -3.45 -4.35 -19.91
C THR A 99 -4.58 -4.04 -20.89
N ILE A 100 -5.15 -2.84 -20.78
CA ILE A 100 -6.28 -2.41 -21.62
C ILE A 100 -6.04 -1.01 -22.16
N GLY A 101 -6.65 -0.73 -23.32
CA GLY A 101 -6.77 0.62 -23.87
C GLY A 101 -7.88 1.40 -23.17
N VAL A 102 -7.65 2.67 -22.87
CA VAL A 102 -8.63 3.59 -22.28
C VAL A 102 -8.69 4.90 -23.06
N ALA A 103 -9.81 5.60 -23.00
CA ALA A 103 -10.00 6.84 -23.75
C ALA A 103 -9.10 7.99 -23.26
N ALA A 104 -8.89 8.10 -21.94
CA ALA A 104 -8.05 9.12 -21.32
C ALA A 104 -7.64 8.71 -19.90
N LEU A 105 -6.56 9.32 -19.42
CA LEU A 105 -6.09 9.24 -18.04
C LEU A 105 -5.95 10.64 -17.43
N PRO A 106 -5.95 10.78 -16.09
CA PRO A 106 -5.72 12.08 -15.46
C PRO A 106 -4.41 12.73 -15.93
N PHE A 107 -4.39 14.07 -15.98
CA PHE A 107 -3.26 14.87 -16.48
C PHE A 107 -2.90 14.63 -17.96
N GLY A 108 -3.67 13.83 -18.70
CA GLY A 108 -3.30 13.40 -20.06
C GLY A 108 -2.15 12.38 -20.04
N GLY A 109 -2.06 11.57 -18.98
CA GLY A 109 -1.06 10.51 -18.87
C GLY A 109 -1.19 9.49 -20.00
N ALA A 110 -0.07 8.93 -20.43
CA ALA A 110 0.00 7.84 -21.41
C ALA A 110 -0.21 6.46 -20.78
N VAL A 111 0.08 6.33 -19.48
CA VAL A 111 0.02 5.07 -18.73
C VAL A 111 -0.34 5.29 -17.26
N GLU A 112 -1.17 4.41 -16.74
CA GLU A 112 -1.46 4.29 -15.31
C GLU A 112 -1.35 2.82 -14.86
N ILE A 113 -0.74 2.57 -13.71
CA ILE A 113 -0.49 1.21 -13.19
C ILE A 113 -1.03 1.10 -11.76
N GLU A 114 -2.00 0.23 -11.53
CA GLU A 114 -2.39 -0.19 -10.18
C GLU A 114 -1.72 -1.52 -9.80
N ALA A 115 -1.66 -1.83 -8.50
CA ALA A 115 -1.14 -3.12 -8.05
C ALA A 115 -1.81 -3.66 -6.80
N TRP A 116 -1.85 -4.99 -6.73
CA TRP A 116 -2.22 -5.76 -5.55
C TRP A 116 -1.04 -6.61 -5.12
N ALA A 117 -0.56 -6.39 -3.90
CA ALA A 117 0.50 -7.15 -3.27
C ALA A 117 -0.05 -8.04 -2.16
N TYR A 118 0.52 -9.23 -2.03
CA TYR A 118 0.17 -10.20 -1.00
C TYR A 118 1.34 -10.38 -0.05
N LYS A 119 1.15 -10.05 1.22
CA LYS A 119 2.14 -10.29 2.28
C LYS A 119 1.41 -10.58 3.58
N PRO A 120 1.34 -11.87 3.98
CA PRO A 120 0.69 -12.29 5.21
C PRO A 120 1.18 -11.50 6.42
N LEU A 121 0.25 -11.11 7.27
CA LEU A 121 0.62 -10.58 8.58
C LEU A 121 1.28 -11.69 9.40
N ALA A 122 2.35 -11.36 10.11
CA ALA A 122 2.91 -12.30 11.08
C ALA A 122 1.80 -12.71 12.06
N PRO A 123 1.73 -13.99 12.47
CA PRO A 123 0.76 -14.42 13.46
C PRO A 123 0.85 -13.50 14.68
N ALA A 124 -0.29 -12.98 15.13
CA ALA A 124 -0.32 -12.16 16.34
C ALA A 124 0.32 -12.97 17.48
N LYS A 125 1.38 -12.43 18.08
CA LYS A 125 1.98 -13.06 19.26
C LYS A 125 0.87 -13.20 20.30
N LYS A 126 0.55 -14.43 20.71
CA LYS A 126 -0.41 -14.66 21.80
C LYS A 126 0.04 -13.84 23.00
N ALA A 127 -0.80 -12.91 23.45
CA ALA A 127 -0.53 -12.14 24.66
C ALA A 127 -0.43 -13.14 25.83
N VAL A 128 0.76 -13.28 26.42
CA VAL A 128 0.94 -14.04 27.65
C VAL A 128 0.31 -13.22 28.76
N VAL A 129 -0.95 -13.53 29.09
CA VAL A 129 -1.62 -12.95 30.26
C VAL A 129 -0.92 -13.53 31.48
N LYS A 130 0.00 -12.76 32.09
CA LYS A 130 0.51 -13.06 33.43
C LYS A 130 -0.69 -12.99 34.39
N LYS A 131 -1.15 -14.14 34.90
CA LYS A 131 -2.15 -14.16 35.98
C LYS A 131 -1.58 -13.38 37.16
N ALA A 132 -2.17 -12.23 37.46
CA ALA A 132 -1.91 -11.51 38.70
C ALA A 132 -2.36 -12.39 39.87
N VAL A 133 -1.43 -12.76 40.74
CA VAL A 133 -1.75 -13.44 42.00
C VAL A 133 -2.46 -12.41 42.89
N VAL A 134 -3.77 -12.54 43.03
CA VAL A 134 -4.55 -11.74 43.98
C VAL A 134 -4.19 -12.19 45.39
N LYS A 135 -3.35 -11.42 46.09
CA LYS A 135 -3.16 -11.57 47.53
C LYS A 135 -4.46 -11.14 48.22
N LYS A 136 -5.17 -12.07 48.86
CA LYS A 136 -6.31 -11.76 49.72
C LYS A 136 -5.83 -10.92 50.91
N SER A 137 -6.32 -9.69 51.04
CA SER A 137 -6.17 -8.89 52.26
C SER A 137 -7.06 -9.45 53.38
N PRO A 138 -6.62 -9.46 54.64
CA PRO A 138 -7.43 -9.92 55.77
C PRO A 138 -8.57 -8.93 56.05
N ALA A 139 -9.76 -9.48 56.30
CA ALA A 139 -10.97 -8.70 56.58
C ALA A 139 -10.84 -7.93 57.90
N LYS A 140 -11.06 -6.60 57.85
CA LYS A 140 -11.24 -5.78 59.06
C LYS A 140 -12.62 -6.05 59.65
N LYS A 141 -12.66 -6.49 60.91
CA LYS A 141 -13.90 -6.54 61.73
C LYS A 141 -14.34 -5.11 62.06
N SER A 142 -15.59 -4.77 61.73
CA SER A 142 -16.25 -3.52 62.17
C SER A 142 -16.58 -3.57 63.67
N PRO A 143 -16.51 -2.45 64.40
CA PRO A 143 -16.95 -2.39 65.80
C PRO A 143 -18.48 -2.22 65.89
N ALA A 144 -19.08 -2.93 66.85
CA ALA A 144 -20.49 -2.83 67.19
C ALA A 144 -20.84 -1.42 67.68
N ARG A 145 -21.91 -0.84 67.13
CA ARG A 145 -22.47 0.45 67.56
C ARG A 145 -23.39 0.20 68.76
N GLY A 146 -23.02 0.78 69.91
CA GLY A 146 -23.79 0.69 71.15
C GLY A 146 -25.14 1.41 71.06
N ALA A 147 -26.13 0.83 71.74
CA ALA A 147 -27.39 1.48 72.09
C ALA A 147 -27.40 1.77 73.60
N LYS A 148 -27.48 3.06 73.96
CA LYS A 148 -27.86 3.54 75.28
C LYS A 148 -28.62 4.87 75.11
N LYS A 149 -29.94 4.78 75.06
CA LYS A 149 -30.92 5.43 75.93
C LYS A 149 -32.31 5.28 75.31
#